data_AF-A0A525JFM7-F1
#
_entry.id   AF-A0A525JFM7-F1
#
_cell.length_a   1.000
_cell.length_b   1.000
_cell.length_c   1.000
_cell.angle_alpha   90.00
_cell.angle_beta   90.00
_cell.angle_gamma   90.00
#
_symmetry.space_group_name_H-M   'P 1'
#
loop_
_entity.id
_entity.type
_entity.pdbx_description
1 polymer ?
#
loop_
_entity_poly.entity_id
_entity_poly.type
_entity_poly.pdbx_seq_one_letter_code
_entity_poly.pdbx_strand_id
1 'polypeptide(L)'
;MSVRRISLAAAFAIVASAASAAPPLTAQGWGKLRIGMREREAVRLFHLRVPKGLGPDSFECRQDQLPSQPGLNVMAERGVVTRITMDGDSQLQTDRGLGLGAREADIRRAYGPTLKIAMTPYEEEPAHQLIFWTAHGKRGVRYDTNVAGSVEAIYVGSRSITYIEGCS
;
A
#
# COMPACT_ATOMS: atom_id res chain seq x y z
N MET A 1 -7.11 -73.32 -15.11
CA MET A 1 -6.62 -72.15 -15.86
C MET A 1 -7.08 -70.90 -15.13
N SER A 2 -6.18 -70.18 -14.45
CA SER A 2 -6.53 -69.04 -13.58
C SER A 2 -5.77 -67.80 -14.06
N VAL A 3 -6.50 -66.75 -14.44
CA VAL A 3 -5.95 -65.50 -14.99
C VAL A 3 -5.79 -64.50 -13.83
N ARG A 4 -4.55 -64.14 -13.48
CA ARG A 4 -4.24 -63.06 -12.54
C ARG A 4 -4.38 -61.72 -13.26
N ARG A 5 -5.32 -60.89 -12.81
CA ARG A 5 -5.44 -59.48 -13.22
C ARG A 5 -4.50 -58.63 -12.34
N ILE A 6 -3.57 -57.94 -12.97
CA ILE A 6 -2.71 -56.93 -12.30
C ILE A 6 -3.40 -55.58 -12.50
N SER A 7 -3.92 -55.01 -11.42
CA SER A 7 -4.45 -53.65 -11.42
C SER A 7 -3.30 -52.66 -11.22
N LEU A 8 -3.02 -51.83 -12.23
CA LEU A 8 -2.14 -50.68 -12.12
C LEU A 8 -2.92 -49.53 -11.46
N ALA A 9 -2.52 -49.12 -10.26
CA ALA A 9 -3.02 -47.90 -9.64
C ALA A 9 -2.15 -46.72 -10.11
N ALA A 10 -2.72 -45.82 -10.92
CA ALA A 10 -2.07 -44.57 -11.31
C ALA A 10 -2.24 -43.53 -10.20
N ALA A 11 -1.14 -43.13 -9.56
CA ALA A 11 -1.13 -42.03 -8.61
C ALA A 11 -1.10 -40.69 -9.35
N PHE A 12 -2.19 -39.92 -9.27
CA PHE A 12 -2.25 -38.53 -9.73
C PHE A 12 -1.56 -37.64 -8.68
N ALA A 13 -0.39 -37.08 -9.02
CA ALA A 13 0.24 -36.03 -8.23
C ALA A 13 -0.47 -34.70 -8.48
N ILE A 14 -1.14 -34.17 -7.46
CA ILE A 14 -1.72 -32.81 -7.50
C ILE A 14 -0.57 -31.83 -7.28
N VAL A 15 -0.17 -31.11 -8.34
CA VAL A 15 0.76 -29.99 -8.23
C VAL A 15 -0.02 -28.78 -7.74
N ALA A 16 0.13 -28.44 -6.46
CA ALA A 16 -0.40 -27.21 -5.90
C ALA A 16 0.44 -26.02 -6.42
N SER A 17 -0.08 -25.30 -7.42
CA SER A 17 0.48 -24.02 -7.82
C SER A 17 0.31 -23.02 -6.68
N ALA A 18 1.41 -22.67 -6.01
CA ALA A 18 1.42 -21.55 -5.07
C ALA A 18 1.12 -20.26 -5.85
N ALA A 19 -0.11 -19.76 -5.75
CA ALA A 19 -0.43 -18.42 -6.21
C ALA A 19 0.49 -17.44 -5.48
N SER A 20 1.35 -16.73 -6.21
CA SER A 20 2.21 -15.71 -5.62
C SER A 20 1.32 -14.63 -5.02
N ALA A 21 1.26 -14.55 -3.70
CA ALA A 21 0.56 -13.48 -3.01
C ALA A 21 1.07 -12.11 -3.48
N ALA A 22 0.18 -11.13 -3.59
CA ALA A 22 0.58 -9.76 -3.91
C ALA A 22 1.58 -9.25 -2.84
N PRO A 23 2.62 -8.50 -3.22
CA PRO A 23 3.57 -7.98 -2.24
C PRO A 23 2.86 -7.01 -1.29
N PRO A 24 3.21 -7.02 0.01
CA PRO A 24 2.60 -6.11 0.97
C PRO A 24 3.01 -4.66 0.70
N LEU A 25 2.18 -3.72 1.17
CA LEU A 25 2.52 -2.31 1.21
C LEU A 25 3.48 -2.04 2.37
N THR A 26 4.64 -1.44 2.09
CA THR A 26 5.67 -1.19 3.11
C THR A 26 6.01 0.29 3.15
N ALA A 27 6.65 0.75 4.23
CA ALA A 27 7.20 2.11 4.30
C ALA A 27 8.17 2.45 3.14
N GLN A 28 8.71 1.44 2.44
CA GLN A 28 9.61 1.61 1.29
C GLN A 28 8.88 1.61 -0.07
N GLY A 29 7.59 1.29 -0.10
CA GLY A 29 6.77 1.20 -1.31
C GLY A 29 6.08 -0.15 -1.46
N TRP A 30 5.71 -0.48 -2.71
CA TRP A 30 4.93 -1.68 -3.07
C TRP A 30 5.60 -2.45 -4.22
N GLY A 31 6.01 -3.69 -3.97
CA GLY A 31 6.72 -4.50 -4.97
C GLY A 31 7.97 -3.79 -5.51
N LYS A 32 7.99 -3.52 -6.82
CA LYS A 32 9.07 -2.77 -7.49
C LYS A 32 8.90 -1.25 -7.42
N LEU A 33 7.73 -0.74 -7.04
CA LEU A 33 7.46 0.69 -6.92
C LEU A 33 8.02 1.18 -5.59
N ARG A 34 9.04 2.05 -5.64
CA ARG A 34 9.79 2.48 -4.45
C ARG A 34 9.61 3.95 -4.17
N ILE A 35 9.50 4.28 -2.88
CA ILE A 35 9.58 5.67 -2.42
C ILE A 35 11.02 6.18 -2.65
N GLY A 36 11.15 7.26 -3.42
CA GLY A 36 12.42 7.81 -3.89
C GLY A 36 12.78 7.43 -5.34
N MET A 37 11.99 6.60 -6.01
CA MET A 37 12.15 6.31 -7.44
C MET A 37 11.87 7.56 -8.28
N ARG A 38 12.56 7.72 -9.42
CA ARG A 38 12.24 8.79 -10.38
C ARG A 38 10.83 8.59 -10.93
N GLU A 39 10.08 9.67 -11.02
CA GLU A 39 8.71 9.63 -11.51
C GLU A 39 8.62 9.04 -12.92
N ARG A 40 9.47 9.48 -13.86
CA ARG A 40 9.50 8.89 -15.22
C ARG A 40 9.70 7.38 -15.25
N GLU A 41 10.44 6.86 -14.28
CA GLU A 41 10.65 5.43 -14.18
C GLU A 41 9.40 4.74 -13.67
N ALA A 42 8.75 5.30 -12.64
CA ALA A 42 7.48 4.81 -12.14
C ALA A 42 6.39 4.83 -13.22
N VAL A 43 6.24 5.94 -13.96
CA VAL A 43 5.29 6.08 -15.07
C VAL A 43 5.52 5.01 -16.14
N ARG A 44 6.78 4.77 -16.51
CA ARG A 44 7.13 3.76 -17.52
C ARG A 44 6.91 2.33 -17.03
N LEU A 45 7.30 1.99 -15.80
CA LEU A 45 7.25 0.62 -15.27
C LEU A 45 5.84 0.21 -14.84
N PHE A 46 5.03 1.17 -14.39
CA PHE A 46 3.72 0.92 -13.80
C PHE A 46 2.57 1.50 -14.62
N HIS A 47 2.87 2.09 -15.77
CA HIS A 47 1.89 2.68 -16.68
C HIS A 47 0.97 3.69 -16.00
N LEU A 48 1.52 4.51 -15.10
CA LEU A 48 0.76 5.52 -14.36
C LEU A 48 0.01 6.45 -15.32
N ARG A 49 -1.24 6.79 -14.98
CA ARG A 49 -2.10 7.63 -15.82
C ARG A 49 -1.77 9.11 -15.65
N VAL A 50 -0.69 9.56 -16.29
CA VAL A 50 -0.28 10.96 -16.27
C VAL A 50 -1.14 11.79 -17.24
N PRO A 51 -1.74 12.92 -16.80
CA PRO A 51 -2.46 13.82 -17.69
C PRO A 51 -1.60 14.35 -18.84
N LYS A 52 -2.21 14.48 -20.02
CA LYS A 52 -1.55 15.03 -21.20
C LYS A 52 -1.11 16.48 -20.94
N GLY A 53 0.15 16.80 -21.22
CA GLY A 53 0.70 18.16 -21.12
C GLY A 53 1.60 18.43 -19.91
N LEU A 54 1.45 17.67 -18.82
CA LEU A 54 2.37 17.77 -17.66
C LEU A 54 3.63 16.91 -17.87
N GLY A 55 3.45 15.70 -18.44
CA GLY A 55 4.53 14.74 -18.65
C GLY A 55 5.15 14.21 -17.34
N PRO A 56 5.92 13.11 -17.40
CA PRO A 56 6.68 12.65 -16.24
C PRO A 56 7.88 13.57 -15.94
N ASP A 57 8.20 13.73 -14.66
CA ASP A 57 9.21 14.63 -14.08
C ASP A 57 8.81 16.11 -14.03
N SER A 58 7.52 16.38 -13.88
CA SER A 58 7.10 17.73 -13.53
C SER A 58 7.67 18.15 -12.17
N PHE A 59 7.97 19.44 -12.02
CA PHE A 59 8.32 19.99 -10.71
C PHE A 59 7.10 20.12 -9.79
N GLU A 60 5.90 20.12 -10.39
CA GLU A 60 4.61 20.08 -9.71
C GLU A 60 4.47 18.81 -8.88
N CYS A 61 3.73 18.92 -7.78
CA CYS A 61 3.26 17.73 -7.09
C CYS A 61 2.11 17.10 -7.88
N ARG A 62 2.16 15.78 -8.07
CA ARG A 62 1.14 15.02 -8.80
C ARG A 62 0.75 13.78 -8.05
N GLN A 63 -0.52 13.42 -8.15
CA GLN A 63 -1.04 12.11 -7.76
C GLN A 63 -1.61 11.41 -8.97
N ASP A 64 -1.09 10.23 -9.28
CA ASP A 64 -1.49 9.42 -10.41
C ASP A 64 -2.01 8.06 -9.92
N GLN A 65 -3.16 7.64 -10.45
CA GLN A 65 -3.70 6.31 -10.16
C GLN A 65 -2.82 5.23 -10.76
N LEU A 66 -2.63 4.14 -10.01
CA LEU A 66 -1.93 2.95 -10.47
C LEU A 66 -2.91 1.99 -11.16
N PRO A 67 -2.85 1.80 -12.50
CA PRO A 67 -3.91 1.06 -13.21
C PRO A 67 -3.96 -0.42 -12.88
N SER A 68 -2.82 -1.04 -12.57
CA SER A 68 -2.73 -2.46 -12.24
C SER A 68 -3.26 -2.77 -10.84
N GLN A 69 -3.51 -1.76 -10.01
CA GLN A 69 -3.93 -1.93 -8.63
C GLN A 69 -4.95 -0.84 -8.24
N PRO A 70 -6.26 -1.11 -8.43
CA PRO A 70 -7.32 -0.22 -7.98
C PRO A 70 -7.17 0.12 -6.48
N GLY A 71 -7.48 1.36 -6.13
CA GLY A 71 -7.30 1.88 -4.77
C GLY A 71 -5.85 2.20 -4.39
N LEU A 72 -4.88 2.11 -5.33
CA LEU A 72 -3.55 2.68 -5.13
C LEU A 72 -3.33 3.95 -5.96
N ASN A 73 -2.84 4.99 -5.29
CA ASN A 73 -2.45 6.26 -5.88
C ASN A 73 -0.98 6.53 -5.58
N VAL A 74 -0.23 7.03 -6.56
CA VAL A 74 1.20 7.33 -6.44
C VAL A 74 1.38 8.83 -6.49
N MET A 75 2.01 9.39 -5.45
CA MET A 75 2.40 10.79 -5.43
C MET A 75 3.85 10.95 -5.83
N ALA A 76 4.11 11.93 -6.69
CA ALA A 76 5.44 12.42 -6.95
C ALA A 76 5.54 13.92 -6.70
N GLU A 77 6.67 14.35 -6.16
CA GLU A 77 7.05 15.75 -5.97
C GLU A 77 8.43 15.95 -6.61
N ARG A 78 8.58 17.01 -7.41
CA ARG A 78 9.86 17.34 -8.05
C ARG A 78 10.46 16.16 -8.83
N GLY A 79 9.61 15.42 -9.54
CA GLY A 79 9.98 14.24 -10.32
C GLY A 79 10.41 13.01 -9.51
N VAL A 80 10.05 12.91 -8.23
CA VAL A 80 10.40 11.78 -7.35
C VAL A 80 9.16 11.26 -6.65
N VAL A 81 8.96 9.93 -6.62
CA VAL A 81 7.87 9.29 -5.87
C VAL A 81 8.06 9.52 -4.37
N THR A 82 7.11 10.18 -3.72
CA THR A 82 7.19 10.52 -2.29
C THR A 82 6.17 9.79 -1.43
N ARG A 83 5.02 9.38 -2.00
CA ARG A 83 3.94 8.68 -1.29
C ARG A 83 3.27 7.64 -2.18
N ILE A 84 2.83 6.55 -1.58
CA ILE A 84 1.80 5.67 -2.13
C ILE A 84 0.64 5.71 -1.14
N THR A 85 -0.54 6.04 -1.64
CA THR A 85 -1.79 6.00 -0.87
C THR A 85 -2.56 4.76 -1.27
N MET A 86 -3.14 4.09 -0.28
CA MET A 86 -4.09 3.01 -0.41
C MET A 86 -5.43 3.44 0.19
N ASP A 87 -6.48 3.40 -0.61
CA ASP A 87 -7.84 3.84 -0.28
C ASP A 87 -8.88 3.05 -1.10
N GLY A 88 -10.16 3.39 -0.93
CA GLY A 88 -11.27 2.80 -1.67
C GLY A 88 -11.40 1.29 -1.46
N ASP A 89 -11.45 0.53 -2.55
CA ASP A 89 -11.73 -0.92 -2.51
C ASP A 89 -10.48 -1.81 -2.49
N SER A 90 -9.29 -1.24 -2.23
CA SER A 90 -8.03 -2.00 -2.21
C SER A 90 -8.07 -3.13 -1.18
N GLN A 91 -7.68 -4.33 -1.61
CA GLN A 91 -7.56 -5.52 -0.77
C GLN A 91 -6.12 -5.79 -0.30
N LEU A 92 -5.19 -4.87 -0.60
CA LEU A 92 -3.81 -5.00 -0.14
C LEU A 92 -3.69 -4.80 1.37
N GLN A 93 -2.65 -5.38 1.94
CA GLN A 93 -2.30 -5.21 3.34
C GLN A 93 -0.88 -4.67 3.46
N THR A 94 -0.59 -4.03 4.59
CA THR A 94 0.76 -3.64 4.95
C THR A 94 1.62 -4.84 5.32
N ASP A 95 2.91 -4.63 5.51
CA ASP A 95 3.86 -5.63 6.03
C ASP A 95 3.52 -6.18 7.42
N ARG A 96 2.53 -5.58 8.11
CA ARG A 96 1.97 -6.05 9.38
C ARG A 96 0.58 -6.66 9.25
N GLY A 97 0.11 -6.93 8.03
CA GLY A 97 -1.21 -7.53 7.78
C GLY A 97 -2.39 -6.58 8.02
N LEU A 98 -2.15 -5.26 8.08
CA LEU A 98 -3.21 -4.26 8.28
C LEU A 98 -3.67 -3.72 6.92
N GLY A 99 -4.97 -3.70 6.68
CA GLY A 99 -5.57 -3.15 5.47
C GLY A 99 -6.67 -2.14 5.79
N LEU A 100 -7.42 -1.75 4.76
CA LEU A 100 -8.64 -0.97 4.93
C LEU A 100 -9.64 -1.75 5.80
N GLY A 101 -10.35 -1.06 6.68
CA GLY A 101 -11.28 -1.63 7.66
C GLY A 101 -10.64 -2.16 8.94
N ALA A 102 -9.31 -2.25 9.04
CA ALA A 102 -8.63 -2.62 10.29
C ALA A 102 -9.01 -1.66 11.44
N ARG A 103 -9.08 -2.16 12.68
CA ARG A 103 -9.41 -1.31 13.83
C ARG A 103 -8.19 -0.58 14.35
N GLU A 104 -8.39 0.59 14.92
CA GLU A 104 -7.31 1.33 15.59
C GLU A 104 -6.57 0.49 16.64
N ALA A 105 -7.30 -0.32 17.40
CA ALA A 105 -6.73 -1.24 18.38
C ALA A 105 -5.73 -2.23 17.74
N ASP A 106 -5.96 -2.65 16.50
CA ASP A 106 -5.08 -3.58 15.77
C ASP A 106 -3.77 -2.90 15.38
N ILE A 107 -3.86 -1.63 14.96
CA ILE A 107 -2.70 -0.78 14.66
C ILE A 107 -1.88 -0.56 15.93
N ARG A 108 -2.52 -0.19 17.04
CA ARG A 108 -1.86 0.01 18.34
C ARG A 108 -1.14 -1.25 18.80
N ARG A 109 -1.73 -2.44 18.63
CA ARG A 109 -1.06 -3.71 18.93
C ARG A 109 0.14 -3.98 18.01
N ALA A 110 0.03 -3.62 16.73
CA ALA A 110 1.08 -3.89 15.75
C ALA A 110 2.31 -2.97 15.85
N TYR A 111 2.14 -1.74 16.36
CA TYR A 111 3.22 -0.74 16.46
C TYR A 111 3.63 -0.39 17.90
N GLY A 112 2.77 -0.64 18.88
CA GLY A 112 3.02 -0.36 20.29
C GLY A 112 3.35 1.12 20.55
N PRO A 113 4.27 1.41 21.49
CA PRO A 113 4.55 2.78 21.95
C PRO A 113 5.25 3.67 20.92
N THR A 114 5.65 3.12 19.77
CA THR A 114 6.31 3.89 18.69
C THR A 114 5.33 4.63 17.79
N LEU A 115 4.02 4.35 17.94
CA LEU A 115 2.96 4.96 17.16
C LEU A 115 2.65 6.36 17.69
N LYS A 116 2.68 7.35 16.79
CA LYS A 116 2.18 8.70 17.07
C LYS A 116 0.72 8.77 16.67
N ILE A 117 -0.09 9.41 17.51
CA ILE A 117 -1.52 9.60 17.25
C ILE A 117 -1.78 11.10 17.22
N ALA A 118 -2.46 11.54 16.17
CA ALA A 118 -2.92 12.92 16.01
C ALA A 118 -4.39 12.93 15.64
N MET A 119 -5.09 14.01 15.98
CA MET A 119 -6.43 14.25 15.48
C MET A 119 -6.41 14.38 13.96
N THR A 120 -7.43 13.85 13.28
CA THR A 120 -7.69 14.20 11.88
C THR A 120 -8.16 15.65 11.80
N PRO A 121 -7.80 16.40 10.74
CA PRO A 121 -8.26 17.77 10.56
C PRO A 121 -9.75 17.90 10.18
N TYR A 122 -10.41 16.79 9.82
CA TYR A 122 -11.78 16.82 9.27
C TYR A 122 -12.83 16.18 10.16
N GLU A 123 -12.43 15.23 11.01
CA GLU A 123 -13.36 14.48 11.84
C GLU A 123 -13.02 14.66 13.31
N GLU A 124 -14.03 14.51 14.15
CA GLU A 124 -13.86 14.48 15.60
C GLU A 124 -13.51 13.05 16.06
N GLU A 125 -13.27 12.89 17.36
CA GLU A 125 -13.17 11.57 17.99
C GLU A 125 -14.34 10.67 17.53
N PRO A 126 -14.09 9.39 17.21
CA PRO A 126 -12.88 8.60 17.46
C PRO A 126 -11.87 8.54 16.28
N ALA A 127 -11.98 9.44 15.30
CA ALA A 127 -11.15 9.42 14.11
C ALA A 127 -9.73 9.96 14.39
N HIS A 128 -8.72 9.27 13.85
CA HIS A 128 -7.31 9.57 14.14
C HIS A 128 -6.40 9.37 12.94
N GLN A 129 -5.29 10.10 12.96
CA GLN A 129 -4.10 9.82 12.16
C GLN A 129 -3.09 9.06 13.02
N LEU A 130 -2.79 7.81 12.66
CA LEU A 130 -1.85 6.94 13.36
C LEU A 130 -0.57 6.79 12.53
N ILE A 131 0.51 7.41 12.98
CA ILE A 131 1.75 7.57 12.20
C ILE A 131 2.87 6.78 12.86
N PHE A 132 3.50 5.89 12.10
CA PHE A 132 4.74 5.23 12.45
C PHE A 132 5.85 5.64 11.48
N TRP A 133 7.00 6.01 12.05
CA TRP A 133 8.23 6.26 11.31
C TRP A 133 9.23 5.14 11.57
N THR A 134 9.88 4.66 10.50
CA THR A 134 11.04 3.76 10.64
C THR A 134 12.17 4.44 11.42
N ALA A 135 13.10 3.67 11.99
CA ALA A 135 14.16 4.13 12.91
C ALA A 135 15.09 5.25 12.39
N HIS A 136 14.94 5.68 11.13
CA HIS A 136 15.67 6.81 10.53
C HIS A 136 14.78 8.00 10.12
N GLY A 137 13.48 7.99 10.44
CA GLY A 137 12.56 9.13 10.24
C GLY A 137 12.28 9.51 8.77
N LYS A 138 12.90 8.85 7.80
CA LYS A 138 12.81 9.18 6.36
C LYS A 138 11.70 8.46 5.63
N ARG A 139 11.16 7.40 6.23
CA ARG A 139 10.13 6.52 5.68
C ARG A 139 9.16 6.12 6.77
N GLY A 140 7.89 6.11 6.46
CA GLY A 140 6.85 5.81 7.42
C GLY A 140 5.58 5.29 6.79
N VAL A 141 4.63 5.03 7.67
CA VAL A 141 3.25 4.65 7.35
C VAL A 141 2.31 5.47 8.22
N ARG A 142 1.26 6.01 7.62
CA ARG A 142 0.13 6.63 8.30
C ARG A 142 -1.12 5.82 8.01
N TYR A 143 -1.93 5.60 9.02
CA TYR A 143 -3.30 5.09 8.90
C TYR A 143 -4.24 6.20 9.30
N ASP A 144 -5.23 6.49 8.46
CA ASP A 144 -6.34 7.35 8.84
C ASP A 144 -7.53 6.47 9.20
N THR A 145 -8.10 6.69 10.38
CA THR A 145 -9.34 6.06 10.82
C THR A 145 -10.49 7.04 10.71
N ASN A 146 -11.66 6.53 10.34
CA ASN A 146 -12.91 7.28 10.31
C ASN A 146 -13.60 7.33 11.68
N VAL A 147 -14.75 7.99 11.76
CA VAL A 147 -15.63 8.03 12.96
C VAL A 147 -16.14 6.66 13.45
N ALA A 148 -16.02 5.58 12.65
CA ALA A 148 -16.30 4.22 13.12
C ALA A 148 -15.06 3.54 13.75
N GLY A 149 -13.94 4.24 13.81
CA GLY A 149 -12.65 3.75 14.32
C GLY A 149 -12.01 2.69 13.42
N SER A 150 -12.35 2.69 12.12
CA SER A 150 -11.79 1.77 11.12
C SER A 150 -10.94 2.52 10.10
N VAL A 151 -9.89 1.86 9.61
CA VAL A 151 -8.99 2.44 8.61
C VAL A 151 -9.72 2.69 7.30
N GLU A 152 -9.66 3.90 6.79
CA GLU A 152 -10.20 4.28 5.48
C GLU A 152 -9.13 4.64 4.45
N ALA A 153 -7.94 5.02 4.92
CA ALA A 153 -6.79 5.29 4.06
C ALA A 153 -5.47 4.90 4.74
N ILE A 154 -4.52 4.43 3.93
CA ILE A 154 -3.16 4.09 4.35
C ILE A 154 -2.17 4.79 3.45
N TYR A 155 -1.19 5.45 4.04
CA TYR A 155 -0.17 6.21 3.33
C TYR A 155 1.19 5.64 3.67
N VAL A 156 1.98 5.23 2.69
CA VAL A 156 3.39 4.89 2.89
C VAL A 156 4.27 5.82 2.09
N GLY A 157 5.38 6.25 2.66
CA GLY A 157 6.12 7.32 2.01
C GLY A 157 7.18 7.98 2.84
N SER A 158 7.65 9.10 2.29
CA SER A 158 8.51 10.06 2.95
C SER A 158 7.69 10.98 3.88
N ARG A 159 8.15 12.21 4.11
CA ARG A 159 7.40 13.19 4.91
C ARG A 159 6.00 13.48 4.35
N SER A 160 5.78 13.31 3.06
CA SER A 160 4.47 13.53 2.42
C SER A 160 3.33 12.66 2.93
N ILE A 161 3.59 11.60 3.73
CA ILE A 161 2.51 10.91 4.44
C ILE A 161 1.78 11.81 5.43
N THR A 162 2.33 12.96 5.83
CA THR A 162 1.66 13.90 6.75
C THR A 162 0.87 15.00 6.05
N TYR A 163 0.88 15.03 4.71
CA TYR A 163 0.05 15.98 3.96
C TYR A 163 -1.41 15.57 4.03
N ILE A 164 -2.27 16.56 4.16
CA ILE A 164 -3.71 16.37 4.39
C ILE A 164 -4.42 16.22 3.04
N GLU A 165 -4.25 17.17 2.14
CA GLU A 165 -4.92 17.21 0.83
C GLU A 165 -3.90 16.98 -0.27
N GLY A 166 -3.63 15.72 -0.57
CA GLY A 166 -2.66 15.40 -1.61
C GLY A 166 -1.32 16.08 -1.35
N CYS A 167 -1.06 17.13 -2.13
CA CYS A 167 0.18 17.90 -2.19
C CYS A 167 0.36 18.98 -1.11
N SER A 168 -0.52 19.07 -0.10
CA SER A 168 -0.43 20.03 1.02
C SER A 168 -0.81 19.44 2.36
#